data_AF-A0A2N1R840-F1
#
_entry.id   AF-A0A2N1R840-F1
#
_cell.length_a   1.000
_cell.length_b   1.000
_cell.length_c   1.000
_cell.angle_alpha   90.00
_cell.angle_beta   90.00
_cell.angle_gamma   90.00
#
_symmetry.space_group_name_H-M   'P 1'
#
loop_
_entity.id
_entity.type
_entity.pdbx_description
1 polymer ?
#
loop_
_entity_poly.entity_id
_entity_poly.type
_entity_poly.pdbx_seq_one_letter_code
_entity_poly.pdbx_strand_id
1 'polypeptide(L)'
;METLAIINATHVNEFATVPFAAGPSALERVLALVRATLGGSGGDSVNEGILVLGTSAAADPGVAMVRGDDWTMRGVLAEAARFAASRRGADTVLYLQADAPFTDAALTAQLLLLHRRYRAEYTFADGYPPGFAPEVLASKALPNLVELAGRFDAPSERDGLFKVIQKDINSYDIETQLSPVDLRGYRFSPVCDSRRNALSAERLWALGARSAEDVTRLLPAHPELLRTVPAFMWVQVVDGCPQSCSYCPYPAMVGDPRALRSSMPVDRFASIMAQAESLCDDLVVDVSLWGEPSLHPDFRGLADTVLAHPRFTLVVETSGLGWEPGLAEELASAAGARIQWIVSLDDADADGYLAIRGDGFDAAAGFADRMMRASPGNVHAQAVRMKDNEARLEIFYRAWKKRGERVIIQKYDSFAGSLPDRTVAALSPLDRLPCRHLARDMAVMLDGGVPPCKHCLVSDRKNSRLAYAQV
;
A
#
# COMPACT_ATOMS: atom_id res chain seq x y z
N MET A 1 -0.05 31.71 23.27
CA MET A 1 0.28 30.88 22.10
C MET A 1 -1.02 30.27 21.64
N GLU A 2 -1.62 30.87 20.62
CA GLU A 2 -2.89 30.42 20.05
C GLU A 2 -2.61 29.27 19.08
N THR A 3 -3.39 28.20 19.18
CA THR A 3 -3.26 27.02 18.33
C THR A 3 -4.44 26.95 17.38
N LEU A 4 -4.16 26.65 16.12
CA LEU A 4 -5.17 26.33 15.12
C LEU A 4 -5.13 24.84 14.81
N ALA A 5 -6.19 24.34 14.18
CA ALA A 5 -6.24 22.97 13.69
C ALA A 5 -6.62 22.92 12.21
N ILE A 6 -5.86 22.12 11.47
CA ILE A 6 -6.14 21.72 10.10
C ILE A 6 -6.46 20.23 10.11
N ILE A 7 -7.65 19.87 9.67
CA ILE A 7 -8.09 18.48 9.53
C ILE A 7 -8.06 18.14 8.04
N ASN A 8 -7.15 17.25 7.66
CA ASN A 8 -7.03 16.72 6.32
C ASN A 8 -8.09 15.65 6.08
N ALA A 9 -9.06 15.97 5.24
CA ALA A 9 -10.15 15.11 4.79
C ALA A 9 -10.14 14.94 3.26
N THR A 10 -9.00 15.17 2.61
CA THR A 10 -8.87 15.19 1.14
C THR A 10 -9.02 13.81 0.50
N HIS A 11 -8.80 12.74 1.29
CA HIS A 11 -8.99 11.34 0.89
C HIS A 11 -10.09 10.64 1.70
N VAL A 12 -10.93 11.40 2.40
CA VAL A 12 -12.02 10.82 3.20
C VAL A 12 -13.05 10.15 2.29
N ASN A 13 -13.44 8.95 2.71
CA ASN A 13 -14.53 8.19 2.11
C ASN A 13 -15.59 7.85 3.17
N GLU A 14 -16.51 6.95 2.84
CA GLU A 14 -17.63 6.56 3.69
C GLU A 14 -17.18 6.10 5.09
N PHE A 15 -16.03 5.43 5.23
CA PHE A 15 -15.60 4.85 6.50
C PHE A 15 -15.29 5.89 7.58
N ALA A 16 -14.82 7.07 7.19
CA ALA A 16 -14.49 8.12 8.17
C ALA A 16 -15.73 8.85 8.70
N THR A 17 -16.86 8.77 7.99
CA THR A 17 -18.08 9.55 8.27
C THR A 17 -19.24 8.72 8.83
N VAL A 18 -19.24 7.40 8.63
CA VAL A 18 -20.21 6.50 9.27
C VAL A 18 -19.90 6.30 10.77
N PRO A 19 -20.89 5.93 11.59
CA PRO A 19 -20.68 5.65 13.02
C PRO A 19 -19.56 4.64 13.27
N PHE A 20 -18.58 5.01 14.09
CA PHE A 20 -17.47 4.13 14.47
C PHE A 20 -17.74 3.52 15.86
N ALA A 21 -17.69 2.18 15.93
CA ALA A 21 -17.90 1.41 17.15
C ALA A 21 -19.19 1.79 17.90
N ALA A 22 -20.30 1.87 17.15
CA ALA A 22 -21.63 2.28 17.63
C ALA A 22 -21.69 3.67 18.29
N GLY A 23 -20.70 4.51 18.05
CA GLY A 23 -20.64 5.89 18.52
C GLY A 23 -20.40 6.88 17.38
N PRO A 24 -19.86 8.07 17.70
CA PRO A 24 -19.52 9.06 16.69
C PRO A 24 -18.54 8.49 15.65
N SER A 25 -18.62 9.02 14.43
CA SER A 25 -17.71 8.69 13.33
C SER A 25 -16.25 9.07 13.65
N ALA A 26 -15.31 8.61 12.83
CA ALA A 26 -13.91 8.99 13.00
C ALA A 26 -13.72 10.51 12.90
N LEU A 27 -14.36 11.14 11.90
CA LEU A 27 -14.30 12.59 11.73
C LEU A 27 -14.90 13.35 12.91
N GLU A 28 -16.05 12.90 13.43
CA GLU A 28 -16.68 13.52 14.61
C GLU A 28 -15.78 13.43 15.85
N ARG A 29 -15.05 12.32 16.03
CA ARG A 29 -14.10 12.14 17.13
C ARG A 29 -12.90 13.07 17.00
N VAL A 30 -12.34 13.20 15.80
CA VAL A 30 -11.23 14.13 15.52
C VAL A 30 -11.68 15.57 15.79
N LEU A 31 -12.87 15.96 15.32
CA LEU A 31 -13.45 17.29 15.59
C LEU A 31 -13.67 17.53 17.10
N ALA A 32 -14.19 16.53 17.82
CA ALA A 32 -14.40 16.62 19.27
C ALA A 32 -13.08 16.79 20.02
N LEU A 33 -12.05 16.03 19.64
CA LEU A 33 -10.71 16.16 20.22
C LEU A 33 -10.13 17.56 19.96
N VAL A 34 -10.18 18.03 18.72
CA VAL A 34 -9.67 19.37 18.37
C VAL A 34 -10.39 20.45 19.17
N ARG A 35 -11.72 20.41 19.27
CA ARG A 35 -12.49 21.39 20.07
C ARG A 35 -12.06 21.38 21.54
N ALA A 36 -11.82 20.20 22.11
CA ALA A 36 -11.32 20.07 23.47
C ALA A 36 -9.89 20.63 23.61
N THR A 37 -9.00 20.35 22.65
CA THR A 37 -7.61 20.84 22.64
C THR A 37 -7.52 22.36 22.50
N LEU A 38 -8.40 22.98 21.71
CA LEU A 38 -8.44 24.43 21.51
C LEU A 38 -9.16 25.18 22.65
N GLY A 39 -9.67 24.48 23.67
CA GLY A 39 -10.10 25.08 24.93
C GLY A 39 -11.59 25.42 25.05
N GLY A 40 -12.51 24.68 24.41
CA GLY A 40 -13.94 24.90 24.69
C GLY A 40 -14.85 23.68 24.63
N SER A 41 -15.76 23.65 25.58
CA SER A 41 -17.09 23.04 25.44
C SER A 41 -17.94 23.87 24.46
N GLY A 42 -17.66 23.74 23.15
CA GLY A 42 -18.59 24.04 22.05
C GLY A 42 -19.13 25.46 21.89
N GLY A 43 -18.28 26.49 21.81
CA GLY A 43 -18.67 27.86 21.40
C GLY A 43 -18.19 28.23 20.00
N ASP A 44 -18.83 29.23 19.36
CA ASP A 44 -18.50 29.71 18.00
C ASP A 44 -17.01 30.11 17.85
N SER A 45 -16.40 30.65 18.91
CA SER A 45 -14.99 31.06 18.90
C SER A 45 -13.98 29.91 18.78
N VAL A 46 -14.37 28.68 19.13
CA VAL A 46 -13.49 27.49 18.98
C VAL A 46 -13.55 26.96 17.56
N ASN A 47 -14.75 26.91 16.97
CA ASN A 47 -14.94 26.46 15.58
C ASN A 47 -14.21 27.37 14.59
N GLU A 48 -14.05 28.64 14.93
CA GLU A 48 -13.26 29.63 14.21
C GLU A 48 -11.77 29.26 14.06
N GLY A 49 -11.21 28.45 14.97
CA GLY A 49 -9.82 27.99 14.95
C GLY A 49 -9.60 26.68 14.19
N ILE A 50 -10.63 26.15 13.53
CA ILE A 50 -10.62 24.84 12.86
C ILE A 50 -10.89 25.02 11.38
N LEU A 51 -10.04 24.41 10.54
CA LEU A 51 -10.24 24.28 9.10
C LEU A 51 -10.24 22.80 8.70
N VAL A 52 -11.24 22.42 7.90
CA VAL A 52 -11.28 21.12 7.23
C VAL A 52 -10.95 21.29 5.75
N LEU A 53 -10.07 20.46 5.22
CA LEU A 53 -9.75 20.37 3.79
C LEU A 53 -10.36 19.09 3.25
N GLY A 54 -11.30 19.14 2.31
CA GLY A 54 -11.99 17.95 1.85
C GLY A 54 -12.27 17.92 0.36
N THR A 55 -12.86 16.80 -0.08
CA THR A 55 -13.32 16.63 -1.46
C THR A 55 -14.49 17.55 -1.78
N SER A 56 -14.78 17.77 -3.07
CA SER A 56 -15.97 18.55 -3.47
C SER A 56 -17.28 17.94 -2.97
N ALA A 57 -17.32 16.62 -2.84
CA ALA A 57 -18.48 15.87 -2.35
C ALA A 57 -18.59 15.79 -0.81
N ALA A 58 -17.59 16.27 -0.07
CA ALA A 58 -17.58 16.11 1.37
C ALA A 58 -18.66 16.97 2.07
N ALA A 59 -19.38 16.31 2.98
CA ALA A 59 -20.44 16.91 3.79
C ALA A 59 -19.89 18.05 4.67
N ASP A 60 -20.75 18.99 5.04
CA ASP A 60 -20.40 20.10 5.92
C ASP A 60 -20.09 19.58 7.36
N PRO A 61 -18.86 19.77 7.87
CA PRO A 61 -18.47 19.34 9.21
C PRO A 61 -18.93 20.30 10.33
N GLY A 62 -19.62 21.40 10.00
CA GLY A 62 -20.03 22.43 10.96
C GLY A 62 -18.89 23.33 11.43
N VAL A 63 -17.81 23.41 10.64
CA VAL A 63 -16.64 24.29 10.82
C VAL A 63 -16.19 24.81 9.45
N ALA A 64 -15.23 25.75 9.41
CA ALA A 64 -14.73 26.24 8.14
C ALA A 64 -14.18 25.09 7.27
N MET A 65 -14.52 25.10 5.98
CA MET A 65 -14.12 24.04 5.05
C MET A 65 -13.71 24.59 3.69
N VAL A 66 -12.59 24.09 3.17
CA VAL A 66 -12.18 24.28 1.77
C VAL A 66 -12.34 22.96 1.03
N ARG A 67 -12.93 23.02 -0.16
CA ARG A 67 -13.25 21.86 -1.00
C ARG A 67 -12.47 21.88 -2.31
N GLY A 68 -12.07 20.69 -2.78
CA GLY A 68 -11.45 20.47 -4.08
C GLY A 68 -11.25 18.99 -4.36
N ASP A 69 -11.07 18.59 -5.63
CA ASP A 69 -10.94 17.18 -6.01
C ASP A 69 -9.49 16.76 -6.33
N ASP A 70 -8.60 17.71 -6.64
CA ASP A 70 -7.21 17.46 -7.04
C ASP A 70 -6.22 18.00 -6.00
N TRP A 71 -6.20 17.38 -4.81
CA TRP A 71 -5.33 17.81 -3.73
C TRP A 71 -3.88 17.35 -3.92
N THR A 72 -2.96 18.32 -3.97
CA THR A 72 -1.52 18.11 -3.77
C THR A 72 -1.12 18.56 -2.35
N MET A 73 0.03 18.11 -1.83
CA MET A 73 0.52 18.63 -0.55
C MET A 73 0.77 20.12 -0.58
N ARG A 74 1.18 20.67 -1.73
CA ARG A 74 1.29 22.12 -1.92
C ARG A 74 -0.06 22.80 -1.70
N GLY A 75 -1.15 22.25 -2.27
CA GLY A 75 -2.50 22.76 -2.07
C GLY A 75 -2.92 22.75 -0.60
N VAL A 76 -2.71 21.61 0.07
CA VAL A 76 -3.00 21.45 1.52
C VAL A 76 -2.26 22.50 2.35
N LEU A 77 -0.95 22.64 2.13
CA LEU A 77 -0.11 23.59 2.85
C LEU A 77 -0.46 25.05 2.53
N ALA A 78 -0.86 25.34 1.30
CA ALA A 78 -1.26 26.69 0.90
C ALA A 78 -2.54 27.12 1.63
N GLU A 79 -3.53 26.24 1.77
CA GLU A 79 -4.72 26.52 2.58
C GLU A 79 -4.38 26.71 4.06
N ALA A 80 -3.54 25.82 4.60
CA ALA A 80 -3.08 25.96 5.98
C ALA A 80 -2.38 27.31 6.22
N ALA A 81 -1.51 27.73 5.29
CA ALA A 81 -0.83 29.02 5.35
C ALA A 81 -1.80 30.21 5.29
N ARG A 82 -2.78 30.17 4.38
CA ARG A 82 -3.81 31.20 4.27
C ARG A 82 -4.65 31.31 5.54
N PHE A 83 -5.06 30.17 6.09
CA PHE A 83 -5.84 30.11 7.32
C PHE A 83 -5.06 30.65 8.51
N ALA A 84 -3.81 30.21 8.71
CA ALA A 84 -2.94 30.72 9.76
C ALA A 84 -2.69 32.23 9.63
N ALA A 85 -2.48 32.75 8.42
CA ALA A 85 -2.27 34.18 8.18
C ALA A 85 -3.50 35.04 8.50
N SER A 86 -4.71 34.47 8.41
CA SER A 86 -5.95 35.17 8.81
C SER A 86 -6.11 35.34 10.32
N ARG A 87 -5.28 34.64 11.12
CA ARG A 87 -5.33 34.60 12.58
C ARG A 87 -4.01 35.09 13.18
N ARG A 88 -3.85 36.41 13.31
CA ARG A 88 -2.56 37.04 13.70
C ARG A 88 -1.98 36.60 15.06
N GLY A 89 -2.76 35.97 15.94
CA GLY A 89 -2.29 35.42 17.22
C GLY A 89 -1.80 33.97 17.15
N ALA A 90 -2.08 33.27 16.05
CA ALA A 90 -1.77 31.86 15.88
C ALA A 90 -0.29 31.62 15.59
N ASP A 91 0.37 30.89 16.48
CA ASP A 91 1.78 30.51 16.35
C ASP A 91 1.98 29.01 16.08
N THR A 92 0.96 28.21 16.33
CA THR A 92 1.00 26.75 16.25
C THR A 92 -0.17 26.24 15.42
N VAL A 93 0.08 25.27 14.55
CA VAL A 93 -0.93 24.54 13.78
C VAL A 93 -0.86 23.06 14.11
N LEU A 94 -1.96 22.47 14.56
CA LEU A 94 -2.17 21.04 14.62
C LEU A 94 -2.65 20.54 13.26
N TYR A 95 -1.97 19.55 12.69
CA TYR A 95 -2.35 18.88 11.46
C TYR A 95 -2.82 17.46 11.79
N LEU A 96 -4.08 17.17 11.46
CA LEU A 96 -4.76 15.92 11.79
C LEU A 96 -5.33 15.26 10.53
N GLN A 97 -5.56 13.95 10.61
CA GLN A 97 -6.24 13.19 9.56
C GLN A 97 -7.68 12.90 10.01
N ALA A 98 -8.66 13.12 9.14
CA ALA A 98 -10.09 13.02 9.48
C ALA A 98 -10.59 11.61 9.82
N ASP A 99 -9.88 10.59 9.35
CA ASP A 99 -10.20 9.16 9.46
C ASP A 99 -9.50 8.48 10.66
N ALA A 100 -9.02 9.26 11.64
CA ALA A 100 -8.19 8.79 12.74
C ALA A 100 -8.97 8.71 14.09
N PRO A 101 -9.76 7.65 14.33
CA PRO A 101 -10.67 7.58 15.49
C PRO A 101 -9.94 7.47 16.84
N PHE A 102 -8.65 7.14 16.84
CA PHE A 102 -7.81 6.94 18.02
C PHE A 102 -6.84 8.09 18.29
N THR A 103 -7.02 9.25 17.66
CA THR A 103 -6.16 10.41 17.94
C THR A 103 -6.19 10.67 19.44
N ASP A 104 -5.01 10.64 20.08
CA ASP A 104 -4.90 10.59 21.52
C ASP A 104 -4.69 11.98 22.11
N ALA A 105 -5.53 12.35 23.08
CA ALA A 105 -5.49 13.67 23.70
C ALA A 105 -4.22 13.90 24.53
N ALA A 106 -3.74 12.88 25.25
CA ALA A 106 -2.55 12.98 26.07
C ALA A 106 -1.29 13.14 25.21
N LEU A 107 -1.16 12.33 24.16
CA LEU A 107 -0.07 12.42 23.18
C LEU A 107 -0.11 13.76 22.44
N THR A 108 -1.30 14.23 22.04
CA THR A 108 -1.47 15.57 21.43
C THR A 108 -0.96 16.67 22.36
N ALA A 109 -1.30 16.62 23.65
CA ALA A 109 -0.82 17.58 24.64
C ALA A 109 0.71 17.51 24.83
N GLN A 110 1.29 16.30 24.85
CA GLN A 110 2.73 16.10 24.92
C GLN A 110 3.46 16.69 23.71
N LEU A 111 2.95 16.47 22.51
CA LEU A 111 3.52 17.03 21.27
C LEU A 111 3.48 18.56 21.28
N LEU A 112 2.37 19.17 21.70
CA LEU A 112 2.27 20.62 21.85
C LEU A 112 3.26 21.18 22.89
N LEU A 113 3.42 20.49 24.02
CA LEU A 113 4.40 20.87 25.05
C LEU A 113 5.83 20.80 24.52
N LEU A 114 6.17 19.72 23.81
CA LEU A 114 7.48 19.51 23.20
C LEU A 114 7.77 20.60 22.16
N HIS A 115 6.84 20.81 21.23
CA HIS A 115 6.90 21.81 20.18
C HIS A 115 7.18 23.20 20.74
N ARG A 116 6.44 23.61 21.78
CA ARG A 116 6.59 24.93 22.40
C ARG A 116 7.85 25.05 23.25
N ARG A 117 8.23 24.01 23.97
CA ARG A 117 9.42 24.00 24.84
C ARG A 117 10.69 24.25 24.03
N TYR A 118 10.80 23.60 22.87
CA TYR A 118 11.98 23.68 22.01
C TYR A 118 11.83 24.68 20.85
N ARG A 119 10.65 25.31 20.73
CA ARG A 119 10.30 26.23 19.62
C ARG A 119 10.54 25.60 18.25
N ALA A 120 10.23 24.30 18.16
CA ALA A 120 10.37 23.52 16.95
C ALA A 120 9.49 24.08 15.83
N GLU A 121 9.85 23.80 14.60
CA GLU A 121 9.07 24.14 13.41
C GLU A 121 8.17 22.99 12.97
N TYR A 122 8.59 21.76 13.29
CA TYR A 122 7.81 20.55 13.07
C TYR A 122 7.97 19.58 14.24
N THR A 123 6.87 18.99 14.71
CA THR A 123 6.89 18.01 15.79
C THR A 123 5.92 16.88 15.51
N PHE A 124 6.36 15.64 15.67
CA PHE A 124 5.56 14.45 15.37
C PHE A 124 5.87 13.30 16.35
N ALA A 125 5.07 12.24 16.29
CA ALA A 125 5.33 11.02 17.03
C ALA A 125 5.82 9.89 16.12
N ASP A 126 6.81 9.11 16.56
CA ASP A 126 7.34 7.95 15.84
C ASP A 126 7.17 6.68 16.69
N GLY A 127 7.04 5.53 16.04
CA GLY A 127 6.85 4.22 16.68
C GLY A 127 5.40 3.86 17.01
N TYR A 128 4.42 4.76 16.83
CA TYR A 128 2.99 4.46 16.98
C TYR A 128 2.35 4.07 15.62
N PRO A 129 1.25 3.30 15.61
CA PRO A 129 0.42 3.13 14.43
C PRO A 129 -0.13 4.48 13.93
N PRO A 130 -0.40 4.63 12.62
CA PRO A 130 -1.05 5.82 12.10
C PRO A 130 -2.41 6.05 12.78
N GLY A 131 -2.75 7.33 12.98
CA GLY A 131 -4.03 7.74 13.54
C GLY A 131 -4.08 7.93 15.07
N PHE A 132 -2.96 7.74 15.78
CA PHE A 132 -2.87 8.04 17.23
C PHE A 132 -2.34 9.43 17.54
N ALA A 133 -1.56 10.02 16.63
CA ALA A 133 -0.86 11.28 16.87
C ALA A 133 -1.16 12.27 15.73
N PRO A 134 -1.41 13.54 16.05
CA PRO A 134 -1.33 14.62 15.06
C PRO A 134 0.14 14.97 14.76
N GLU A 135 0.33 15.76 13.71
CA GLU A 135 1.57 16.49 13.46
C GLU A 135 1.39 17.94 13.93
N VAL A 136 2.47 18.59 14.39
CA VAL A 136 2.45 19.97 14.89
C VAL A 136 3.41 20.81 14.06
N LEU A 137 2.95 21.96 13.58
CA LEU A 137 3.71 22.91 12.77
C LEU A 137 3.74 24.27 13.43
N ALA A 138 4.87 24.96 13.32
CA ALA A 138 4.91 26.39 13.62
C ALA A 138 4.25 27.16 12.46
N SER A 139 3.33 28.09 12.77
CA SER A 139 2.65 28.88 11.72
C SER A 139 3.65 29.61 10.80
N LYS A 140 4.79 30.04 11.35
CA LYS A 140 5.88 30.71 10.61
C LYS A 140 6.56 29.83 9.56
N ALA A 141 6.49 28.50 9.69
CA ALA A 141 7.15 27.55 8.80
C ALA A 141 6.31 27.27 7.53
N LEU A 142 5.00 27.52 7.58
CA LEU A 142 4.07 27.21 6.49
C LEU A 142 4.45 27.83 5.13
N PRO A 143 4.87 29.11 5.01
CA PRO A 143 5.27 29.68 3.73
C PRO A 143 6.44 28.93 3.07
N ASN A 144 7.44 28.55 3.86
CA ASN A 144 8.59 27.79 3.37
C ASN A 144 8.20 26.38 2.96
N LEU A 145 7.29 25.74 3.71
CA LEU A 145 6.76 24.41 3.37
C LEU A 145 5.95 24.44 2.07
N VAL A 146 5.16 25.49 1.82
CA VAL A 146 4.44 25.67 0.54
C VAL A 146 5.42 25.79 -0.62
N GLU A 147 6.49 26.57 -0.46
CA GLU A 147 7.51 26.71 -1.48
C GLU A 147 8.23 25.38 -1.73
N LEU A 148 8.61 24.66 -0.66
CA LEU A 148 9.27 23.37 -0.74
C LEU A 148 8.38 22.35 -1.46
N ALA A 149 7.10 22.24 -1.07
CA ALA A 149 6.12 21.40 -1.76
C ALA A 149 5.86 21.84 -3.22
N GLY A 150 6.12 23.09 -3.58
CA GLY A 150 6.04 23.54 -4.97
C GLY A 150 7.20 23.06 -5.85
N ARG A 151 8.34 22.71 -5.26
CA ARG A 151 9.51 22.17 -5.97
C ARG A 151 9.42 20.66 -6.18
N PHE A 152 8.61 19.98 -5.38
CA PHE A 152 8.45 18.53 -5.37
C PHE A 152 6.95 18.21 -5.44
N ASP A 153 6.48 17.67 -6.57
CA ASP A 153 5.07 17.31 -6.79
C ASP A 153 4.66 16.14 -5.87
N ALA A 154 4.44 16.45 -4.59
CA ALA A 154 4.16 15.48 -3.55
C ALA A 154 2.64 15.26 -3.43
N PRO A 155 2.17 14.00 -3.53
CA PRO A 155 0.75 13.69 -3.40
C PRO A 155 0.27 13.96 -1.98
N SER A 156 -1.00 14.34 -1.82
CA SER A 156 -1.62 14.68 -0.53
C SER A 156 -1.91 13.47 0.38
N GLU A 157 -1.03 12.48 0.37
CA GLU A 157 -1.12 11.27 1.17
C GLU A 157 -0.91 11.56 2.67
N ARG A 158 -1.29 10.60 3.52
CA ARG A 158 -1.16 10.71 4.99
C ARG A 158 0.24 11.11 5.45
N ASP A 159 1.27 10.56 4.84
CA ASP A 159 2.69 10.86 5.14
C ASP A 159 3.28 11.97 4.24
N GLY A 160 2.43 12.65 3.46
CA GLY A 160 2.82 13.67 2.50
C GLY A 160 3.53 14.86 3.15
N LEU A 161 3.10 15.29 4.34
CA LEU A 161 3.75 16.39 5.08
C LEU A 161 5.20 16.02 5.43
N PHE A 162 5.40 14.86 6.06
CA PHE A 162 6.75 14.38 6.37
C PHE A 162 7.60 14.18 5.10
N LYS A 163 7.03 13.64 4.01
CA LYS A 163 7.71 13.49 2.71
C LYS A 163 8.17 14.84 2.13
N VAL A 164 7.40 15.91 2.31
CA VAL A 164 7.80 17.28 1.91
C VAL A 164 8.97 17.74 2.78
N ILE A 165 8.86 17.64 4.10
CA ILE A 165 9.90 18.06 5.05
C ILE A 165 11.21 17.30 4.81
N GLN A 166 11.13 16.00 4.51
CA GLN A 166 12.30 15.17 4.18
C GLN A 166 13.12 15.69 3.00
N LYS A 167 12.54 16.48 2.09
CA LYS A 167 13.27 17.06 0.96
C LYS A 167 14.32 18.09 1.39
N ASP A 168 14.13 18.70 2.55
CA ASP A 168 15.07 19.65 3.13
C ASP A 168 15.07 19.60 4.67
N ILE A 169 15.22 18.40 5.21
CA ILE A 169 15.03 18.11 6.64
C ILE A 169 15.95 18.93 7.56
N ASN A 170 17.14 19.30 7.07
CA ASN A 170 18.14 20.05 7.83
C ASN A 170 17.81 21.54 7.99
N SER A 171 16.81 22.04 7.24
CA SER A 171 16.38 23.43 7.30
C SER A 171 15.27 23.69 8.33
N TYR A 172 14.83 22.66 9.05
CA TYR A 172 13.76 22.75 10.04
C TYR A 172 14.22 22.28 11.41
N ASP A 173 13.80 23.00 12.45
CA ASP A 173 13.90 22.51 13.83
C ASP A 173 12.84 21.43 14.06
N ILE A 174 13.26 20.18 14.22
CA ILE A 174 12.37 19.01 14.32
C ILE A 174 12.47 18.38 15.70
N GLU A 175 11.33 18.14 16.32
CA GLU A 175 11.22 17.38 17.56
C GLU A 175 10.38 16.12 17.37
N THR A 176 10.75 15.04 18.05
CA THR A 176 10.08 13.73 17.90
C THR A 176 9.72 13.16 19.25
N GLN A 177 8.45 12.80 19.43
CA GLN A 177 8.01 11.98 20.56
C GLN A 177 8.11 10.50 20.16
N LEU A 178 9.02 9.77 20.80
CA LEU A 178 9.15 8.32 20.56
C LEU A 178 8.11 7.55 21.36
N SER A 179 7.55 6.52 20.73
CA SER A 179 6.77 5.50 21.42
C SER A 179 7.65 4.69 22.37
N PRO A 180 7.16 4.31 23.56
CA PRO A 180 7.90 3.43 24.46
C PRO A 180 8.10 2.02 23.89
N VAL A 181 7.28 1.62 22.90
CA VAL A 181 7.38 0.33 22.19
C VAL A 181 7.31 0.59 20.69
N ASP A 182 8.29 0.12 19.92
CA ASP A 182 8.25 0.28 18.46
C ASP A 182 7.20 -0.65 17.83
N LEU A 183 6.06 -0.07 17.43
CA LEU A 183 4.96 -0.81 16.82
C LEU A 183 5.02 -0.83 15.28
N ARG A 184 6.02 -0.19 14.64
CA ARG A 184 6.11 -0.12 13.17
C ARG A 184 6.25 -1.49 12.54
N GLY A 185 6.89 -2.43 13.24
CA GLY A 185 7.03 -3.83 12.82
C GLY A 185 5.70 -4.54 12.56
N TYR A 186 4.62 -4.12 13.23
CA TYR A 186 3.29 -4.71 13.08
C TYR A 186 2.58 -4.26 11.80
N ARG A 187 2.96 -3.09 11.24
CA ARG A 187 2.26 -2.46 10.10
C ARG A 187 0.73 -2.38 10.29
N PHE A 188 0.33 -2.15 11.54
CA PHE A 188 -1.06 -2.04 11.93
C PHE A 188 -1.58 -0.65 11.60
N SER A 189 -2.80 -0.54 11.06
CA SER A 189 -3.39 0.74 10.61
C SER A 189 -4.84 0.84 11.06
N PRO A 190 -5.12 1.22 12.32
CA PRO A 190 -6.47 1.30 12.88
C PRO A 190 -7.12 2.65 12.54
N VAL A 191 -7.25 2.93 11.24
CA VAL A 191 -7.86 4.13 10.69
C VAL A 191 -9.11 3.75 9.89
N CYS A 192 -9.96 4.73 9.57
CA CYS A 192 -11.23 4.52 8.89
C CYS A 192 -11.20 4.99 7.43
N ASP A 193 -10.32 4.40 6.63
CA ASP A 193 -10.10 4.71 5.20
C ASP A 193 -10.45 3.56 4.24
N SER A 194 -10.75 2.38 4.78
CA SER A 194 -11.03 1.15 4.03
C SER A 194 -11.72 0.16 4.97
N ARG A 195 -12.40 -0.85 4.43
CA ARG A 195 -13.08 -1.88 5.23
C ARG A 195 -12.09 -2.61 6.12
N ARG A 196 -10.91 -2.96 5.58
CA ARG A 196 -9.88 -3.71 6.33
C ARG A 196 -9.31 -2.92 7.51
N ASN A 197 -9.12 -1.61 7.35
CA ASN A 197 -8.57 -0.77 8.41
C ASN A 197 -9.66 -0.40 9.42
N ALA A 198 -10.89 -0.12 8.97
CA ALA A 198 -12.04 0.09 9.85
C ALA A 198 -12.32 -1.14 10.72
N LEU A 199 -12.28 -2.34 10.14
CA LEU A 199 -12.42 -3.60 10.90
C LEU A 199 -11.30 -3.77 11.93
N SER A 200 -10.06 -3.42 11.57
CA SER A 200 -8.92 -3.43 12.52
C SER A 200 -9.15 -2.46 13.67
N ALA A 201 -9.62 -1.25 13.36
CA ALA A 201 -9.92 -0.20 14.31
C ALA A 201 -11.05 -0.60 15.27
N GLU A 202 -12.14 -1.17 14.76
CA GLU A 202 -13.27 -1.65 15.57
C GLU A 202 -12.87 -2.78 16.52
N ARG A 203 -12.05 -3.73 16.04
CA ARG A 203 -11.55 -4.82 16.88
C ARG A 203 -10.62 -4.31 17.98
N LEU A 204 -9.73 -3.36 17.67
CA LEU A 204 -8.89 -2.71 18.67
C LEU A 204 -9.74 -1.96 19.71
N TRP A 205 -10.80 -1.26 19.26
CA TRP A 205 -11.74 -0.59 20.15
C TRP A 205 -12.47 -1.58 21.07
N ALA A 206 -12.89 -2.73 20.54
CA ALA A 206 -13.56 -3.79 21.29
C ALA A 206 -12.66 -4.41 22.37
N LEU A 207 -11.34 -4.43 22.17
CA LEU A 207 -10.35 -4.79 23.20
C LEU A 207 -10.15 -3.72 24.28
N GLY A 208 -10.84 -2.58 24.17
CA GLY A 208 -10.80 -1.50 25.16
C GLY A 208 -9.76 -0.44 24.91
N ALA A 209 -9.06 -0.42 23.75
CA ALA A 209 -8.10 0.63 23.46
C ALA A 209 -8.78 1.99 23.35
N ARG A 210 -8.26 3.00 24.05
CA ARG A 210 -8.74 4.40 23.95
C ARG A 210 -7.62 5.40 23.76
N SER A 211 -6.37 4.98 23.96
CA SER A 211 -5.20 5.84 23.98
C SER A 211 -4.00 5.24 23.26
N ALA A 212 -2.99 6.07 23.01
CA ALA A 212 -1.70 5.63 22.50
C ALA A 212 -0.97 4.68 23.47
N GLU A 213 -1.18 4.83 24.78
CA GLU A 213 -0.67 3.90 25.78
C GLU A 213 -1.31 2.51 25.62
N ASP A 214 -2.63 2.44 25.44
CA ASP A 214 -3.33 1.16 25.29
C ASP A 214 -2.83 0.35 24.10
N VAL A 215 -2.57 0.99 22.95
CA VAL A 215 -2.13 0.25 21.76
C VAL A 215 -0.73 -0.35 21.94
N THR A 216 0.16 0.30 22.71
CA THR A 216 1.48 -0.24 23.03
C THR A 216 1.42 -1.53 23.86
N ARG A 217 0.37 -1.69 24.66
CA ARG A 217 0.10 -2.89 25.45
C ARG A 217 -0.71 -3.94 24.67
N LEU A 218 -1.76 -3.52 23.97
CA LEU A 218 -2.73 -4.43 23.35
C LEU A 218 -2.22 -5.04 22.05
N LEU A 219 -1.59 -4.27 21.16
CA LEU A 219 -1.23 -4.78 19.84
C LEU A 219 -0.24 -5.96 19.90
N PRO A 220 0.82 -5.94 20.74
CA PRO A 220 1.70 -7.10 20.90
C PRO A 220 1.00 -8.35 21.45
N ALA A 221 -0.02 -8.16 22.30
CA ALA A 221 -0.76 -9.24 22.95
C ALA A 221 -1.85 -9.85 22.06
N HIS A 222 -2.24 -9.16 20.98
CA HIS A 222 -3.39 -9.50 20.14
C HIS A 222 -3.03 -9.52 18.64
N PRO A 223 -2.15 -10.44 18.18
CA PRO A 223 -1.71 -10.51 16.79
C PRO A 223 -2.85 -10.82 15.80
N GLU A 224 -3.97 -11.35 16.26
CA GLU A 224 -5.20 -11.55 15.47
C GLU A 224 -5.78 -10.24 14.92
N LEU A 225 -5.45 -9.08 15.53
CA LEU A 225 -5.82 -7.76 15.01
C LEU A 225 -5.24 -7.49 13.62
N LEU A 226 -4.13 -8.14 13.27
CA LEU A 226 -3.48 -7.97 11.97
C LEU A 226 -4.23 -8.68 10.83
N ARG A 227 -5.17 -9.58 11.14
CA ARG A 227 -5.90 -10.42 10.18
C ARG A 227 -7.31 -9.90 9.97
N THR A 228 -7.56 -9.18 8.89
CA THR A 228 -8.89 -8.63 8.58
C THR A 228 -9.49 -9.28 7.34
N VAL A 229 -9.58 -8.54 6.25
CA VAL A 229 -9.99 -9.03 4.92
C VAL A 229 -8.79 -8.93 3.99
N PRO A 230 -8.73 -9.73 2.91
CA PRO A 230 -7.62 -9.66 1.96
C PRO A 230 -7.40 -8.25 1.41
N ALA A 231 -6.14 -7.86 1.27
CA ALA A 231 -5.67 -6.66 0.58
C ALA A 231 -5.02 -6.99 -0.78
N PHE A 232 -4.68 -8.27 -0.99
CA PHE A 232 -4.08 -8.78 -2.20
C PHE A 232 -4.71 -10.12 -2.56
N MET A 233 -5.10 -10.31 -3.83
CA MET A 233 -5.64 -11.57 -4.33
C MET A 233 -4.84 -12.03 -5.54
N TRP A 234 -4.28 -13.22 -5.44
CA TRP A 234 -3.69 -13.95 -6.56
C TRP A 234 -4.77 -14.78 -7.22
N VAL A 235 -4.89 -14.71 -8.55
CA VAL A 235 -5.84 -15.51 -9.33
C VAL A 235 -5.07 -16.22 -10.42
N GLN A 236 -5.20 -17.55 -10.47
CA GLN A 236 -4.72 -18.32 -11.58
C GLN A 236 -5.74 -18.27 -12.72
N VAL A 237 -5.44 -17.51 -13.78
CA VAL A 237 -6.34 -17.38 -14.94
C VAL A 237 -6.02 -18.36 -16.07
N VAL A 238 -4.83 -18.97 -16.07
CA VAL A 238 -4.42 -20.03 -17.00
C VAL A 238 -3.58 -21.10 -16.30
N ASP A 239 -3.46 -22.27 -16.90
CA ASP A 239 -2.49 -23.31 -16.48
C ASP A 239 -1.25 -23.40 -17.38
N GLY A 240 -1.31 -22.86 -18.60
CA GLY A 240 -0.20 -22.87 -19.54
C GLY A 240 0.88 -21.85 -19.17
N CYS A 241 2.14 -22.17 -19.47
CA CYS A 241 3.25 -21.22 -19.47
C CYS A 241 4.17 -21.52 -20.66
N PRO A 242 4.69 -20.54 -21.42
CA PRO A 242 5.64 -20.80 -22.50
C PRO A 242 7.00 -21.31 -21.98
N GLN A 243 7.25 -21.18 -20.68
CA GLN A 243 8.52 -21.48 -20.02
C GLN A 243 8.34 -22.43 -18.85
N SER A 244 9.44 -23.09 -18.46
CA SER A 244 9.52 -23.95 -17.26
C SER A 244 10.71 -23.51 -16.43
N CYS A 245 10.56 -22.38 -15.74
CA CYS A 245 11.65 -21.73 -15.02
C CYS A 245 12.24 -22.63 -13.92
N SER A 246 13.55 -22.61 -13.73
CA SER A 246 14.30 -23.51 -12.83
C SER A 246 13.97 -23.35 -11.34
N TYR A 247 13.35 -22.23 -10.96
CA TYR A 247 12.95 -21.89 -9.60
C TYR A 247 11.43 -21.87 -9.38
N CYS A 248 10.63 -22.14 -10.41
CA CYS A 248 9.18 -22.15 -10.28
C CYS A 248 8.75 -23.49 -9.65
N PRO A 249 7.88 -23.50 -8.63
CA PRO A 249 7.36 -24.75 -8.08
C PRO A 249 6.30 -25.40 -8.97
N TYR A 250 5.71 -24.63 -9.89
CA TYR A 250 4.56 -25.06 -10.67
C TYR A 250 4.82 -26.30 -11.54
N PRO A 251 5.98 -26.47 -12.21
CA PRO A 251 6.29 -27.72 -12.91
C PRO A 251 6.28 -28.96 -12.00
N ALA A 252 6.68 -28.82 -10.73
CA ALA A 252 6.60 -29.91 -9.75
C ALA A 252 5.15 -30.22 -9.33
N MET A 253 4.21 -29.29 -9.56
CA MET A 253 2.78 -29.48 -9.30
C MET A 253 2.06 -30.12 -10.48
N VAL A 254 2.36 -29.71 -11.72
CA VAL A 254 1.56 -30.08 -12.90
C VAL A 254 2.28 -30.91 -13.96
N GLY A 255 3.62 -31.03 -13.89
CA GLY A 255 4.44 -31.59 -14.96
C GLY A 255 4.98 -30.48 -15.87
N ASP A 256 4.95 -30.67 -17.20
CA ASP A 256 5.39 -29.62 -18.12
C ASP A 256 4.27 -28.59 -18.37
N PRO A 257 4.37 -27.35 -17.84
CA PRO A 257 3.33 -26.34 -18.01
C PRO A 257 3.19 -25.88 -19.48
N ARG A 258 4.19 -26.13 -20.34
CA ARG A 258 4.15 -25.78 -21.77
C ARG A 258 3.16 -26.64 -22.56
N ALA A 259 2.68 -27.74 -21.99
CA ALA A 259 1.67 -28.61 -22.59
C ALA A 259 0.23 -28.23 -22.22
N LEU A 260 0.03 -27.33 -21.26
CA LEU A 260 -1.29 -26.99 -20.71
C LEU A 260 -1.94 -25.81 -21.45
N ARG A 261 -3.28 -25.80 -21.57
CA ARG A 261 -4.03 -24.86 -22.43
C ARG A 261 -5.36 -24.41 -21.81
N SER A 262 -5.62 -24.73 -20.55
CA SER A 262 -6.86 -24.35 -19.88
C SER A 262 -6.81 -22.89 -19.45
N SER A 263 -7.96 -22.23 -19.48
CA SER A 263 -8.14 -20.84 -19.09
C SER A 263 -9.45 -20.66 -18.31
N MET A 264 -9.46 -19.66 -17.42
CA MET A 264 -10.65 -19.29 -16.64
C MET A 264 -11.59 -18.45 -17.51
N PRO A 265 -12.86 -18.84 -17.73
CA PRO A 265 -13.79 -18.00 -18.47
C PRO A 265 -13.97 -16.62 -17.82
N VAL A 266 -14.06 -15.56 -18.63
CA VAL A 266 -14.20 -14.18 -18.15
C VAL A 266 -15.42 -14.02 -17.22
N ASP A 267 -16.55 -14.65 -17.52
CA ASP A 267 -17.74 -14.60 -16.66
C ASP A 267 -17.48 -15.19 -15.26
N ARG A 268 -16.67 -16.25 -15.17
CA ARG A 268 -16.27 -16.83 -13.88
C ARG A 268 -15.36 -15.86 -13.13
N PHE A 269 -14.39 -15.28 -13.82
CA PHE A 269 -13.50 -14.27 -13.25
C PHE A 269 -14.27 -13.05 -12.73
N ALA A 270 -15.25 -12.56 -13.50
CA ALA A 270 -16.16 -11.48 -13.10
C ALA A 270 -16.97 -11.83 -11.85
N SER A 271 -17.49 -13.06 -11.77
CA SER A 271 -18.14 -13.53 -10.55
C SER A 271 -17.19 -13.53 -9.35
N ILE A 272 -15.90 -13.86 -9.52
CA ILE A 272 -14.91 -13.82 -8.44
C ILE A 272 -14.64 -12.37 -8.02
N MET A 273 -14.50 -11.43 -8.97
CA MET A 273 -14.27 -10.01 -8.65
C MET A 273 -15.45 -9.40 -7.88
N ALA A 274 -16.69 -9.71 -8.27
CA ALA A 274 -17.87 -9.25 -7.54
C ALA A 274 -17.93 -9.79 -6.10
N GLN A 275 -17.59 -11.07 -5.90
CA GLN A 275 -17.49 -11.67 -4.56
C GLN A 275 -16.37 -11.03 -3.74
N ALA A 276 -15.22 -10.75 -4.37
CA ALA A 276 -14.09 -10.10 -3.73
C ALA A 276 -14.41 -8.66 -3.31
N GLU A 277 -15.13 -7.88 -4.13
CA GLU A 277 -15.54 -6.51 -3.77
C GLU A 277 -16.48 -6.51 -2.56
N SER A 278 -17.43 -7.45 -2.53
CA SER A 278 -18.32 -7.64 -1.39
C SER A 278 -17.57 -7.98 -0.09
N LEU A 279 -16.43 -8.67 -0.19
CA LEU A 279 -15.62 -9.05 0.97
C LEU A 279 -14.65 -7.94 1.39
N CYS A 280 -13.94 -7.33 0.43
CA CYS A 280 -12.73 -6.56 0.70
C CYS A 280 -12.86 -5.05 0.51
N ASP A 281 -13.83 -4.54 -0.25
CA ASP A 281 -13.97 -3.13 -0.67
C ASP A 281 -12.84 -2.54 -1.55
N ASP A 282 -11.58 -2.75 -1.17
CA ASP A 282 -10.38 -2.36 -1.92
C ASP A 282 -9.43 -3.56 -2.09
N LEU A 283 -8.79 -3.69 -3.26
CA LEU A 283 -8.00 -4.90 -3.54
C LEU A 283 -6.94 -4.71 -4.62
N VAL A 284 -5.78 -5.33 -4.44
CA VAL A 284 -4.84 -5.58 -5.54
C VAL A 284 -5.08 -6.98 -6.07
N VAL A 285 -5.37 -7.11 -7.37
CA VAL A 285 -5.64 -8.37 -8.04
C VAL A 285 -4.49 -8.70 -8.96
N ASP A 286 -3.80 -9.80 -8.69
CA ASP A 286 -2.74 -10.35 -9.51
C ASP A 286 -3.28 -11.55 -10.28
N VAL A 287 -3.20 -11.52 -11.61
CA VAL A 287 -3.74 -12.57 -12.48
C VAL A 287 -2.69 -13.62 -12.88
N SER A 288 -1.54 -13.62 -12.20
CA SER A 288 -0.33 -14.34 -12.56
C SER A 288 0.10 -15.34 -11.48
N LEU A 289 -0.83 -15.83 -10.66
CA LEU A 289 -0.53 -16.80 -9.60
C LEU A 289 0.31 -17.97 -10.12
N TRP A 290 -0.16 -18.59 -11.20
CA TRP A 290 0.56 -19.60 -11.98
C TRP A 290 0.21 -19.43 -13.47
N GLY A 291 1.08 -19.97 -14.33
CA GLY A 291 0.92 -19.85 -15.78
C GLY A 291 1.32 -18.47 -16.30
N GLU A 292 1.07 -18.23 -17.57
CA GLU A 292 1.39 -16.98 -18.28
C GLU A 292 0.11 -16.29 -18.78
N PRO A 293 -0.25 -15.11 -18.24
CA PRO A 293 -1.48 -14.41 -18.61
C PRO A 293 -1.65 -14.14 -20.11
N SER A 294 -0.56 -14.00 -20.87
CA SER A 294 -0.61 -13.79 -22.33
C SER A 294 -1.26 -14.96 -23.09
N LEU A 295 -1.35 -16.14 -22.48
CA LEU A 295 -2.01 -17.31 -23.07
C LEU A 295 -3.52 -17.32 -22.85
N HIS A 296 -4.08 -16.34 -22.11
CA HIS A 296 -5.52 -16.24 -21.93
C HIS A 296 -6.19 -15.77 -23.24
N PRO A 297 -7.23 -16.47 -23.75
CA PRO A 297 -7.84 -16.16 -25.05
C PRO A 297 -8.54 -14.80 -25.09
N ASP A 298 -8.91 -14.26 -23.92
CA ASP A 298 -9.50 -12.93 -23.77
C ASP A 298 -8.91 -12.21 -22.55
N PHE A 299 -7.64 -11.82 -22.63
CA PHE A 299 -7.00 -11.09 -21.53
C PHE A 299 -7.61 -9.69 -21.34
N ARG A 300 -8.07 -9.05 -22.42
CA ARG A 300 -8.77 -7.75 -22.38
C ARG A 300 -9.96 -7.80 -21.44
N GLY A 301 -10.80 -8.82 -21.55
CA GLY A 301 -11.96 -9.04 -20.68
C GLY A 301 -11.59 -9.19 -19.21
N LEU A 302 -10.49 -9.88 -18.89
CA LEU A 302 -9.99 -9.97 -17.51
C LEU A 302 -9.59 -8.59 -16.97
N ALA A 303 -8.83 -7.82 -17.77
CA ALA A 303 -8.40 -6.49 -17.37
C ALA A 303 -9.58 -5.53 -17.20
N ASP A 304 -10.53 -5.53 -18.13
CA ASP A 304 -11.78 -4.75 -18.01
C ASP A 304 -12.53 -5.09 -16.73
N THR A 305 -12.64 -6.39 -16.42
CA THR A 305 -13.35 -6.87 -15.25
C THR A 305 -12.74 -6.29 -13.96
N VAL A 306 -11.41 -6.28 -13.81
CA VAL A 306 -10.77 -5.68 -12.63
C VAL A 306 -10.95 -4.16 -12.60
N LEU A 307 -10.77 -3.50 -13.74
CA LEU A 307 -10.80 -2.03 -13.83
C LEU A 307 -12.21 -1.45 -13.63
N ALA A 308 -13.26 -2.24 -13.90
CA ALA A 308 -14.64 -1.88 -13.61
C ALA A 308 -14.91 -1.65 -12.11
N HIS A 309 -14.08 -2.19 -11.22
CA HIS A 309 -14.14 -1.96 -9.78
C HIS A 309 -13.24 -0.77 -9.38
N PRO A 310 -13.76 0.40 -8.99
CA PRO A 310 -12.96 1.62 -8.84
C PRO A 310 -11.83 1.56 -7.81
N ARG A 311 -11.93 0.68 -6.81
CA ARG A 311 -10.93 0.49 -5.75
C ARG A 311 -10.00 -0.70 -6.00
N PHE A 312 -10.04 -1.31 -7.18
CA PHE A 312 -9.19 -2.46 -7.51
C PHE A 312 -8.01 -2.08 -8.39
N THR A 313 -6.83 -2.61 -8.13
CA THR A 313 -5.65 -2.43 -8.99
C THR A 313 -5.25 -3.77 -9.59
N LEU A 314 -4.98 -3.80 -10.89
CA LEU A 314 -4.51 -5.00 -11.58
C LEU A 314 -2.99 -5.07 -11.54
N VAL A 315 -2.45 -6.24 -11.18
CA VAL A 315 -1.04 -6.59 -11.35
C VAL A 315 -0.94 -7.73 -12.36
N VAL A 316 0.01 -7.58 -13.29
CA VAL A 316 0.31 -8.59 -14.30
C VAL A 316 1.80 -8.93 -14.21
N GLU A 317 2.11 -10.07 -13.60
CA GLU A 317 3.43 -10.68 -13.70
C GLU A 317 3.51 -11.54 -14.98
N THR A 318 4.50 -11.32 -15.83
CA THR A 318 4.57 -11.96 -17.16
C THR A 318 6.01 -12.22 -17.58
N SER A 319 6.22 -13.28 -18.37
CA SER A 319 7.47 -13.52 -19.11
C SER A 319 7.70 -12.53 -20.26
N GLY A 320 6.67 -11.78 -20.66
CA GLY A 320 6.68 -10.91 -21.84
C GLY A 320 6.56 -11.66 -23.18
N LEU A 321 6.33 -12.97 -23.14
CA LEU A 321 6.18 -13.82 -24.32
C LEU A 321 4.70 -14.06 -24.64
N GLY A 322 4.37 -14.25 -25.92
CA GLY A 322 3.03 -14.69 -26.35
C GLY A 322 1.94 -13.61 -26.39
N TRP A 323 2.27 -12.37 -26.04
CA TRP A 323 1.32 -11.25 -26.12
C TRP A 323 0.95 -10.92 -27.56
N GLU A 324 -0.35 -10.71 -27.81
CA GLU A 324 -0.83 -10.10 -29.05
C GLU A 324 -0.18 -8.71 -29.23
N PRO A 325 0.33 -8.37 -30.42
CA PRO A 325 0.96 -7.07 -30.64
C PRO A 325 0.04 -5.90 -30.29
N GLY A 326 0.47 -5.03 -29.37
CA GLY A 326 -0.22 -3.80 -29.01
C GLY A 326 -1.21 -3.91 -27.84
N LEU A 327 -1.74 -5.10 -27.56
CA LEU A 327 -2.77 -5.27 -26.51
C LEU A 327 -2.27 -4.83 -25.12
N ALA A 328 -1.08 -5.26 -24.72
CA ALA A 328 -0.53 -4.93 -23.41
C ALA A 328 -0.21 -3.44 -23.30
N GLU A 329 0.37 -2.85 -24.35
CA GLU A 329 0.69 -1.42 -24.43
C GLU A 329 -0.58 -0.56 -24.33
N GLU A 330 -1.64 -0.92 -25.07
CA GLU A 330 -2.93 -0.23 -25.04
C GLU A 330 -3.54 -0.24 -23.64
N LEU A 331 -3.55 -1.41 -22.96
CA LEU A 331 -4.06 -1.53 -21.60
C LEU A 331 -3.24 -0.72 -20.60
N ALA A 332 -1.92 -0.78 -20.72
CA ALA A 332 -1.01 -0.06 -19.83
C ALA A 332 -1.14 1.46 -19.95
N SER A 333 -1.34 1.97 -21.16
CA SER A 333 -1.57 3.40 -21.40
C SER A 333 -2.98 3.84 -20.96
N ALA A 334 -4.00 3.03 -21.20
CA ALA A 334 -5.38 3.38 -20.88
C ALA A 334 -5.68 3.37 -19.37
N ALA A 335 -5.14 2.40 -18.62
CA ALA A 335 -5.43 2.26 -17.19
C ALA A 335 -4.45 3.04 -16.28
N GLY A 336 -3.31 3.50 -16.81
CA GLY A 336 -2.31 4.25 -16.05
C GLY A 336 -1.91 3.52 -14.76
N ALA A 337 -1.98 4.21 -13.61
CA ALA A 337 -1.58 3.66 -12.33
C ALA A 337 -2.45 2.48 -11.83
N ARG A 338 -3.64 2.26 -12.40
CA ARG A 338 -4.56 1.17 -12.03
C ARG A 338 -4.15 -0.20 -12.59
N ILE A 339 -3.12 -0.25 -13.43
CA ILE A 339 -2.48 -1.49 -13.88
C ILE A 339 -0.97 -1.40 -13.65
N GLN A 340 -0.38 -2.43 -13.05
CA GLN A 340 1.06 -2.55 -12.85
C GLN A 340 1.56 -3.79 -13.58
N TRP A 341 2.66 -3.65 -14.29
CA TRP A 341 3.27 -4.73 -15.07
C TRP A 341 4.62 -5.10 -14.48
N ILE A 342 4.85 -6.39 -14.28
CA ILE A 342 6.11 -6.94 -13.81
C ILE A 342 6.60 -7.93 -14.86
N VAL A 343 7.69 -7.58 -15.55
CA VAL A 343 8.29 -8.44 -16.58
C VAL A 343 9.45 -9.20 -15.98
N SER A 344 9.29 -10.52 -15.87
CA SER A 344 10.30 -11.41 -15.28
C SER A 344 11.37 -11.77 -16.31
N LEU A 345 12.59 -11.30 -16.05
CA LEU A 345 13.74 -11.44 -16.95
C LEU A 345 14.88 -12.25 -16.33
N ASP A 346 15.07 -12.14 -15.02
CA ASP A 346 16.00 -12.95 -14.19
C ASP A 346 17.50 -12.90 -14.50
N ASP A 347 17.93 -12.49 -15.68
CA ASP A 347 19.34 -12.40 -16.04
C ASP A 347 19.64 -11.24 -17.01
N ALA A 348 20.92 -10.86 -17.07
CA ALA A 348 21.41 -9.73 -17.85
C ALA A 348 21.67 -10.07 -19.33
N ASP A 349 21.90 -11.36 -19.62
CA ASP A 349 22.27 -11.85 -20.95
C ASP A 349 21.45 -13.09 -21.35
N ALA A 350 21.54 -13.42 -22.64
CA ALA A 350 20.76 -14.51 -23.24
C ALA A 350 21.13 -15.89 -22.67
N ASP A 351 22.40 -16.12 -22.33
CA ASP A 351 22.86 -17.42 -21.82
C ASP A 351 22.33 -17.66 -20.40
N GLY A 352 22.40 -16.65 -19.52
CA GLY A 352 21.84 -16.70 -18.18
C GLY A 352 20.31 -16.81 -18.20
N TYR A 353 19.65 -16.07 -19.09
CA TYR A 353 18.21 -16.18 -19.30
C TYR A 353 17.82 -17.60 -19.73
N LEU A 354 18.53 -18.17 -20.71
CA LEU A 354 18.29 -19.53 -21.20
C LEU A 354 18.44 -20.57 -20.08
N ALA A 355 19.46 -20.43 -19.23
CA ALA A 355 19.71 -21.34 -18.12
C ALA A 355 18.61 -21.30 -17.04
N ILE A 356 17.94 -20.15 -16.86
CA ILE A 356 16.95 -19.95 -15.80
C ILE A 356 15.52 -20.15 -16.30
N ARG A 357 15.18 -19.53 -17.44
CA ARG A 357 13.81 -19.42 -17.95
C ARG A 357 13.57 -20.25 -19.22
N GLY A 358 14.61 -20.48 -20.01
CA GLY A 358 14.51 -21.12 -21.34
C GLY A 358 14.58 -20.09 -22.48
N ASP A 359 14.05 -20.44 -23.64
CA ASP A 359 14.11 -19.57 -24.82
C ASP A 359 13.29 -18.28 -24.66
N GLY A 360 13.62 -17.26 -25.46
CA GLY A 360 12.80 -16.04 -25.61
C GLY A 360 13.39 -14.74 -25.05
N PHE A 361 14.67 -14.69 -24.71
CA PHE A 361 15.31 -13.49 -24.12
C PHE A 361 15.03 -12.19 -24.90
N ASP A 362 15.31 -12.15 -26.21
CA ASP A 362 15.15 -10.94 -27.02
C ASP A 362 13.69 -10.47 -27.08
N ALA A 363 12.75 -11.41 -27.16
CA ALA A 363 11.33 -11.11 -27.19
C ALA A 363 10.85 -10.52 -25.85
N ALA A 364 11.25 -11.13 -24.73
CA ALA A 364 10.93 -10.67 -23.39
C ALA A 364 11.54 -9.30 -23.08
N ALA A 365 12.83 -9.10 -23.39
CA ALA A 365 13.51 -7.83 -23.21
C ALA A 365 12.90 -6.73 -24.11
N GLY A 366 12.59 -7.06 -25.36
CA GLY A 366 11.92 -6.15 -26.29
C GLY A 366 10.50 -5.77 -25.83
N PHE A 367 9.76 -6.72 -25.23
CA PHE A 367 8.46 -6.45 -24.62
C PHE A 367 8.58 -5.47 -23.45
N ALA A 368 9.50 -5.73 -22.51
CA ALA A 368 9.74 -4.84 -21.38
C ALA A 368 10.07 -3.41 -21.83
N ASP A 369 10.94 -3.26 -22.83
CA ASP A 369 11.30 -1.95 -23.39
C ASP A 369 10.11 -1.21 -24.01
N ARG A 370 9.22 -1.92 -24.73
CA ARG A 370 8.00 -1.30 -25.29
C ARG A 370 7.04 -0.88 -24.19
N MET A 371 6.81 -1.74 -23.20
CA MET A 371 5.93 -1.46 -22.08
C MET A 371 6.40 -0.26 -21.26
N MET A 372 7.71 -0.17 -20.96
CA MET A 372 8.28 0.97 -20.23
C MET A 372 8.07 2.31 -20.96
N ARG A 373 8.03 2.31 -22.30
CA ARG A 373 7.69 3.49 -23.10
C ARG A 373 6.19 3.79 -23.09
N ALA A 374 5.34 2.74 -23.13
CA ALA A 374 3.89 2.89 -23.19
C ALA A 374 3.26 3.33 -21.85
N SER A 375 3.82 2.89 -20.72
CA SER A 375 3.35 3.28 -19.38
C SER A 375 4.51 3.56 -18.42
N PRO A 376 5.20 4.70 -18.60
CA PRO A 376 6.31 5.09 -17.73
C PRO A 376 5.89 5.12 -16.27
N GLY A 377 6.67 4.47 -15.41
CA GLY A 377 6.37 4.40 -13.99
C GLY A 377 5.32 3.39 -13.58
N ASN A 378 4.79 2.54 -14.47
CA ASN A 378 3.89 1.42 -14.08
C ASN A 378 4.43 0.04 -14.50
N VAL A 379 5.66 0.00 -15.01
CA VAL A 379 6.30 -1.22 -15.52
C VAL A 379 7.60 -1.46 -14.77
N HIS A 380 7.80 -2.70 -14.34
CA HIS A 380 8.93 -3.15 -13.55
C HIS A 380 9.68 -4.26 -14.29
N ALA A 381 10.99 -4.11 -14.49
CA ALA A 381 11.85 -5.23 -14.85
C ALA A 381 12.21 -5.99 -13.57
N GLN A 382 12.08 -7.32 -13.58
CA GLN A 382 12.29 -8.15 -12.38
C GLN A 382 13.34 -9.24 -12.61
N ALA A 383 14.14 -9.46 -11.57
CA ALA A 383 14.97 -10.65 -11.44
C ALA A 383 14.87 -11.24 -10.03
N VAL A 384 14.78 -12.57 -9.93
CA VAL A 384 14.89 -13.29 -8.66
C VAL A 384 16.36 -13.50 -8.31
N ARG A 385 16.78 -13.01 -7.14
CA ARG A 385 18.15 -13.15 -6.63
C ARG A 385 18.41 -14.57 -6.12
N MET A 386 19.29 -15.30 -6.81
CA MET A 386 19.67 -16.68 -6.51
C MET A 386 21.19 -16.86 -6.60
N LYS A 387 21.70 -17.96 -6.04
CA LYS A 387 23.11 -18.36 -6.22
C LYS A 387 23.50 -18.45 -7.70
N ASP A 388 22.56 -18.88 -8.56
CA ASP A 388 22.74 -19.10 -9.99
C ASP A 388 23.06 -17.82 -10.81
N ASN A 389 22.55 -16.66 -10.37
CA ASN A 389 22.67 -15.38 -11.09
C ASN A 389 23.29 -14.24 -10.27
N GLU A 390 23.71 -14.48 -9.02
CA GLU A 390 24.25 -13.45 -8.12
C GLU A 390 25.35 -12.60 -8.77
N ALA A 391 26.30 -13.24 -9.47
CA ALA A 391 27.42 -12.54 -10.11
C ALA A 391 26.99 -11.60 -11.25
N ARG A 392 25.83 -11.83 -11.88
CA ARG A 392 25.30 -11.04 -13.01
C ARG A 392 24.19 -10.06 -12.57
N LEU A 393 23.69 -10.17 -11.35
CA LEU A 393 22.56 -9.40 -10.84
C LEU A 393 22.81 -7.88 -10.83
N GLU A 394 24.03 -7.45 -10.53
CA GLU A 394 24.38 -6.03 -10.58
C GLU A 394 24.36 -5.49 -12.02
N ILE A 395 24.83 -6.27 -12.99
CA ILE A 395 24.81 -5.92 -14.41
C ILE A 395 23.35 -5.77 -14.87
N PHE A 396 22.50 -6.74 -14.53
CA PHE A 396 21.05 -6.68 -14.76
C PHE A 396 20.45 -5.39 -14.19
N TYR A 397 20.68 -5.13 -12.89
CA TYR A 397 20.13 -3.96 -12.22
C TYR A 397 20.55 -2.65 -12.89
N ARG A 398 21.85 -2.48 -13.15
CA ARG A 398 22.38 -1.25 -13.77
C ARG A 398 21.87 -1.07 -15.21
N ALA A 399 21.72 -2.15 -15.98
CA ALA A 399 21.22 -2.08 -17.34
C ALA A 399 19.76 -1.62 -17.37
N TRP A 400 18.90 -2.23 -16.55
CA TRP A 400 17.48 -1.87 -16.52
C TRP A 400 17.21 -0.54 -15.83
N LYS A 401 17.97 -0.18 -14.80
CA LYS A 401 17.85 1.13 -14.13
C LYS A 401 18.14 2.31 -15.07
N LYS A 402 18.96 2.10 -16.11
CA LYS A 402 19.21 3.10 -17.17
C LYS A 402 18.05 3.24 -18.17
N ARG A 403 17.26 2.17 -18.36
CA ARG A 403 16.13 2.13 -19.30
C ARG A 403 14.82 2.59 -18.66
N GLY A 404 14.69 2.39 -17.35
CA GLY A 404 13.55 2.83 -16.56
C GLY A 404 13.87 2.85 -15.07
N GLU A 405 13.07 3.56 -14.29
CA GLU A 405 13.39 3.77 -12.87
C GLU A 405 13.04 2.57 -11.97
N ARG A 406 12.20 1.64 -12.46
CA ARG A 406 11.61 0.58 -11.63
C ARG A 406 12.21 -0.78 -11.97
N VAL A 407 13.08 -1.26 -11.08
CA VAL A 407 13.67 -2.60 -11.13
C VAL A 407 13.39 -3.32 -9.82
N ILE A 408 12.86 -4.54 -9.89
CA ILE A 408 12.60 -5.39 -8.73
C ILE A 408 13.68 -6.47 -8.65
N ILE A 409 14.43 -6.49 -7.55
CA ILE A 409 15.26 -7.62 -7.19
C ILE A 409 14.49 -8.43 -6.14
N GLN A 410 13.82 -9.48 -6.60
CA GLN A 410 12.97 -10.30 -5.76
C GLN A 410 13.82 -11.31 -4.97
N LYS A 411 13.47 -11.51 -3.70
CA LYS A 411 14.09 -12.56 -2.89
C LYS A 411 13.62 -13.94 -3.38
N TYR A 412 14.55 -14.88 -3.52
CA TYR A 412 14.22 -16.28 -3.76
C TYR A 412 13.30 -16.85 -2.66
N ASP A 413 12.25 -17.55 -3.08
CA ASP A 413 11.34 -18.29 -2.22
C ASP A 413 11.50 -19.79 -2.46
N SER A 414 11.76 -20.55 -1.39
CA SER A 414 11.86 -22.00 -1.43
C SER A 414 10.50 -22.70 -1.28
N PHE A 415 9.40 -21.95 -1.19
CA PHE A 415 8.03 -22.46 -0.99
C PHE A 415 7.95 -23.36 0.23
N ALA A 416 8.31 -22.79 1.38
CA ALA A 416 8.39 -23.48 2.68
C ALA A 416 9.30 -24.72 2.67
N GLY A 417 10.38 -24.69 1.87
CA GLY A 417 11.34 -25.79 1.75
C GLY A 417 10.94 -26.87 0.74
N SER A 418 9.87 -26.65 -0.04
CA SER A 418 9.47 -27.56 -1.13
C SER A 418 10.45 -27.53 -2.31
N LEU A 419 11.23 -26.45 -2.45
CA LEU A 419 12.28 -26.30 -3.44
C LEU A 419 13.69 -26.28 -2.80
N PRO A 420 14.74 -26.66 -3.54
CA PRO A 420 16.12 -26.56 -3.06
C PRO A 420 16.51 -25.14 -2.64
N ASP A 421 17.32 -25.00 -1.60
CA ASP A 421 17.75 -23.68 -1.13
C ASP A 421 18.77 -23.00 -2.06
N ARG A 422 18.31 -21.97 -2.75
CA ARG A 422 19.11 -21.11 -3.64
C ARG A 422 19.36 -19.72 -3.05
N THR A 423 19.09 -19.48 -1.76
CA THR A 423 19.27 -18.17 -1.13
C THR A 423 20.75 -17.78 -1.05
N VAL A 424 21.04 -16.51 -1.34
CA VAL A 424 22.42 -15.97 -1.27
C VAL A 424 22.79 -15.52 0.14
N ALA A 425 21.83 -14.98 0.89
CA ALA A 425 22.02 -14.50 2.25
C ALA A 425 20.80 -14.81 3.11
N ALA A 426 21.05 -15.17 4.38
CA ALA A 426 20.01 -15.35 5.39
C ALA A 426 19.51 -13.98 5.87
N LEU A 427 18.37 -13.56 5.32
CA LEU A 427 17.65 -12.33 5.72
C LEU A 427 16.40 -12.67 6.55
N SER A 428 16.43 -13.78 7.29
CA SER A 428 15.35 -14.11 8.22
C SER A 428 15.37 -13.12 9.39
N PRO A 429 14.20 -12.67 9.86
CA PRO A 429 14.13 -11.84 11.06
C PRO A 429 14.69 -12.59 12.27
N LEU A 430 15.22 -11.87 13.25
CA LEU A 430 15.72 -12.44 14.52
C LEU A 430 14.62 -13.21 15.24
N ASP A 431 13.43 -12.61 15.30
CA ASP A 431 12.23 -13.22 15.86
C ASP A 431 11.27 -13.66 14.76
N ARG A 432 10.62 -14.81 14.98
CA ARG A 432 9.58 -15.29 14.07
C ARG A 432 8.27 -14.53 14.32
N LEU A 433 7.95 -13.63 13.40
CA LEU A 433 6.69 -12.90 13.39
C LEU A 433 5.60 -13.64 12.59
N PRO A 434 4.30 -13.42 12.90
CA PRO A 434 3.21 -13.90 12.07
C PRO A 434 3.39 -13.51 10.59
N CYS A 435 3.14 -14.45 9.68
CA CYS A 435 3.31 -14.21 8.25
C CYS A 435 2.31 -13.16 7.74
N ARG A 436 2.81 -12.10 7.10
CA ARG A 436 1.97 -11.03 6.56
C ARG A 436 1.12 -11.47 5.38
N HIS A 437 1.62 -12.39 4.55
CA HIS A 437 0.84 -12.96 3.47
C HIS A 437 -0.40 -13.69 4.00
N LEU A 438 -0.27 -14.46 5.10
CA LEU A 438 -1.44 -15.10 5.72
C LEU A 438 -2.46 -14.13 6.31
N ALA A 439 -2.06 -12.88 6.56
CA ALA A 439 -2.93 -11.87 7.13
C ALA A 439 -3.68 -11.05 6.07
N ARG A 440 -3.20 -11.05 4.81
CA ARG A 440 -3.63 -10.09 3.78
C ARG A 440 -3.81 -10.68 2.38
N ASP A 441 -3.24 -11.84 2.10
CA ASP A 441 -3.23 -12.42 0.77
C ASP A 441 -4.23 -13.57 0.69
N MET A 442 -4.93 -13.65 -0.43
CA MET A 442 -5.74 -14.79 -0.82
C MET A 442 -5.26 -15.31 -2.18
N ALA A 443 -5.38 -16.60 -2.42
CA ALA A 443 -5.08 -17.21 -3.71
C ALA A 443 -6.32 -17.95 -4.22
N VAL A 444 -6.65 -17.78 -5.49
CA VAL A 444 -7.76 -18.43 -6.18
C VAL A 444 -7.20 -19.21 -7.36
N MET A 445 -7.44 -20.52 -7.36
CA MET A 445 -6.96 -21.46 -8.36
C MET A 445 -7.85 -21.44 -9.61
N LEU A 446 -7.37 -22.04 -10.70
CA LEU A 446 -8.10 -22.08 -11.97
C LEU A 446 -9.51 -22.72 -11.86
N ASP A 447 -9.64 -23.70 -10.96
CA ASP A 447 -10.89 -24.39 -10.65
C ASP A 447 -11.78 -23.64 -9.65
N GLY A 448 -11.32 -22.50 -9.12
CA GLY A 448 -11.98 -21.72 -8.07
C GLY A 448 -11.61 -22.13 -6.64
N GLY A 449 -10.74 -23.12 -6.45
CA GLY A 449 -10.25 -23.51 -5.13
C GLY A 449 -9.44 -22.39 -4.47
N VAL A 450 -9.55 -22.27 -3.14
CA VAL A 450 -8.84 -21.25 -2.35
C VAL A 450 -7.93 -21.94 -1.34
N PRO A 451 -6.63 -22.13 -1.64
CA PRO A 451 -5.72 -22.71 -0.67
C PRO A 451 -5.45 -21.73 0.49
N PRO A 452 -5.03 -22.24 1.66
CA PRO A 452 -4.72 -21.38 2.81
C PRO A 452 -3.61 -20.36 2.55
N CYS A 453 -2.67 -20.68 1.64
CA CYS A 453 -1.58 -19.82 1.22
C CYS A 453 -0.96 -20.35 -0.07
N LYS A 454 -0.58 -19.46 -0.99
CA LYS A 454 0.13 -19.83 -2.22
C LYS A 454 1.47 -20.54 -1.99
N HIS A 455 2.08 -20.34 -0.81
CA HIS A 455 3.36 -20.93 -0.43
C HIS A 455 3.23 -22.25 0.36
N CYS A 456 2.02 -22.66 0.73
CA CYS A 456 1.80 -23.86 1.54
C CYS A 456 1.71 -25.11 0.66
N LEU A 457 2.84 -25.45 0.03
CA LEU A 457 2.98 -26.64 -0.80
C LEU A 457 3.52 -27.82 0.03
N VAL A 458 3.05 -29.02 -0.27
CA VAL A 458 3.48 -30.28 0.34
C VAL A 458 3.64 -31.35 -0.75
N SER A 459 4.50 -32.33 -0.51
CA SER A 459 4.62 -33.48 -1.40
C SER A 459 3.41 -34.39 -1.28
N ASP A 460 2.70 -34.61 -2.39
CA ASP A 460 1.64 -35.59 -2.49
C ASP A 460 2.25 -37.00 -2.52
N ARG A 461 1.93 -37.78 -1.48
CA ARG A 461 2.42 -39.16 -1.30
C ARG A 461 1.99 -40.11 -2.42
N LYS A 462 0.96 -39.77 -3.20
CA LYS A 462 0.40 -40.67 -4.22
C LYS A 462 1.10 -40.57 -5.59
N ASN A 463 1.59 -39.39 -5.96
CA ASN A 463 2.12 -39.13 -7.32
C ASN A 463 3.47 -38.40 -7.33
N SER A 464 4.08 -38.16 -6.15
CA SER A 464 5.35 -37.45 -5.99
C SER A 464 5.35 -36.01 -6.55
N ARG A 465 4.17 -35.42 -6.78
CA ARG A 465 4.02 -34.01 -7.17
C ARG A 465 3.85 -33.12 -5.94
N LEU A 466 4.02 -31.82 -6.12
CA LEU A 466 3.62 -30.83 -5.12
C LEU A 466 2.11 -30.56 -5.23
N ALA A 467 1.46 -30.40 -4.08
CA ALA A 467 0.07 -29.98 -3.98
C ALA A 467 -0.09 -29.00 -2.81
N TYR A 468 -1.20 -28.27 -2.78
CA TYR A 468 -1.53 -27.44 -1.61
C TYR A 468 -1.86 -28.31 -0.40
N ALA A 469 -1.36 -27.90 0.78
CA ALA A 469 -1.76 -28.51 2.03
C ALA A 469 -3.28 -28.39 2.22
N GLN A 470 -3.91 -29.51 2.58
CA GLN A 470 -5.31 -29.53 3.01
C GLN A 470 -5.34 -29.15 4.50
N VAL A 471 -6.23 -28.22 4.88
CA VAL A 471 -6.39 -27.74 6.27
C VAL A 471 -7.67 -28.26 6.87
#